data_AF-A0A816T7B8-F1
#
_entry.id   AF-A0A816T7B8-F1
#
_cell.length_a   1.000
_cell.length_b   1.000
_cell.length_c   1.000
_cell.angle_alpha   90.00
_cell.angle_beta   90.00
_cell.angle_gamma   90.00
#
_symmetry.space_group_name_H-M   'P 1'
#
loop_
_entity.id
_entity.type
_entity.pdbx_description
1 polymer ?
#
loop_
_entity_poly.entity_id
_entity_poly.type
_entity_poly.pdbx_seq_one_letter_code
_entity_poly.pdbx_strand_id
1 'polypeptide(L)'
;MDPNMIEKVLTDSDLSVNGWLILPKNKMENIEKNMGFPMPRNGVQVEILDNDKSYWVNLNKHKSTYHIGSGWKKIRDDRGLKTGDIIQLYWKSTKFLFSMCSSPKEEQACQKGESSSSNKTMGER
;
A
#
# COMPACT_ATOMS: atom_id res chain seq x y z
N MET A 1 11.06 11.31 6.32
CA MET A 1 10.51 10.03 5.81
C MET A 1 10.71 8.97 6.89
N ASP A 2 9.63 8.35 7.34
CA ASP A 2 9.67 7.31 8.38
C ASP A 2 10.59 6.13 7.97
N PRO A 3 11.50 5.64 8.84
CA PRO A 3 12.39 4.53 8.54
C PRO A 3 11.67 3.18 8.30
N ASN A 4 10.47 3.01 8.85
CA ASN A 4 9.65 1.81 8.70
C ASN A 4 8.68 1.89 7.52
N MET A 5 8.61 3.04 6.83
CA MET A 5 7.79 3.24 5.65
C MET A 5 8.61 3.07 4.37
N ILE A 6 8.12 2.19 3.51
CA ILE A 6 8.53 2.04 2.13
C ILE A 6 7.52 2.77 1.27
N GLU A 7 8.02 3.63 0.38
CA GLU A 7 7.26 4.21 -0.71
C GLU A 7 7.86 3.71 -2.02
N LYS A 8 7.00 3.28 -2.94
CA LYS A 8 7.43 2.62 -4.18
C LYS A 8 6.51 3.01 -5.31
N VAL A 9 7.09 3.61 -6.35
CA VAL A 9 6.46 3.76 -7.66
C VAL A 9 6.50 2.41 -8.38
N LEU A 10 5.34 1.91 -8.75
CA LEU A 10 5.20 0.63 -9.43
C LEU A 10 5.68 0.74 -10.89
N THR A 11 6.46 -0.24 -11.30
CA THR A 11 6.98 -0.38 -12.67
C THR A 11 6.33 -1.57 -13.36
N ASP A 12 6.48 -1.69 -14.68
CA ASP A 12 5.95 -2.84 -15.43
C ASP A 12 6.50 -4.18 -14.91
N SER A 13 7.74 -4.20 -14.41
CA SER A 13 8.35 -5.37 -13.78
C SER A 13 7.57 -5.83 -12.54
N ASP A 14 7.14 -4.88 -11.70
CA ASP A 14 6.35 -5.14 -10.49
C ASP A 14 4.95 -5.68 -10.83
N LEU A 15 4.47 -5.43 -12.05
CA LEU A 15 3.11 -5.76 -12.51
C LEU A 15 3.04 -6.89 -13.54
N SER A 16 4.19 -7.42 -13.98
CA SER A 16 4.25 -8.51 -14.95
C SER A 16 3.62 -9.82 -14.41
N VAL A 17 3.37 -10.79 -15.30
CA VAL A 17 2.70 -12.07 -14.95
C VAL A 17 3.42 -12.81 -13.82
N ASN A 18 4.76 -12.84 -13.87
CA ASN A 18 5.62 -13.39 -12.81
C ASN A 18 6.11 -12.31 -11.84
N GLY A 19 5.67 -11.07 -12.02
CA GLY A 19 6.23 -9.87 -11.42
C GLY A 19 6.25 -9.94 -9.91
N TRP A 20 7.43 -9.70 -9.35
CA TRP A 20 7.63 -9.52 -7.92
C TRP A 20 7.66 -8.04 -7.63
N LEU A 21 7.12 -7.63 -6.48
CA LEU A 21 7.30 -6.27 -6.02
C LEU A 21 8.74 -6.10 -5.53
N ILE A 22 9.55 -5.35 -6.28
CA ILE A 22 10.94 -5.07 -5.91
C ILE A 22 10.98 -3.92 -4.91
N LEU A 23 11.60 -4.16 -3.76
CA LEU A 23 11.57 -3.24 -2.64
C LEU A 23 12.88 -2.42 -2.57
N PRO A 24 12.82 -1.12 -2.22
CA PRO A 24 14.01 -0.29 -2.06
C PRO A 24 14.95 -0.86 -0.99
N LYS A 25 16.17 -1.22 -1.40
CA LYS A 25 17.18 -1.87 -0.55
C LYS A 25 17.41 -1.15 0.77
N ASN A 26 17.73 0.15 0.73
CA ASN A 26 18.09 0.92 1.92
C ASN A 26 16.96 0.97 2.97
N LYS A 27 15.70 0.90 2.52
CA LYS A 27 14.53 0.86 3.42
C LYS A 27 14.38 -0.52 4.05
N MET A 28 14.51 -1.57 3.25
CA MET A 28 14.40 -2.93 3.75
C MET A 28 15.54 -3.33 4.69
N GLU A 29 16.75 -2.83 4.50
CA GLU A 29 17.86 -3.06 5.43
C GLU A 29 17.57 -2.47 6.83
N ASN A 30 16.85 -1.36 6.92
CA ASN A 30 16.43 -0.81 8.21
C ASN A 30 15.30 -1.63 8.85
N ILE A 31 14.33 -2.09 8.05
CA ILE A 31 13.26 -2.96 8.54
C ILE A 31 13.81 -4.31 9.01
N GLU A 32 14.76 -4.92 8.27
CA GLU A 32 15.37 -6.20 8.64
C GLU A 32 16.07 -6.13 10.00
N LYS A 33 16.73 -5.02 10.33
CA LYS A 33 17.33 -4.80 11.68
C LYS A 33 16.28 -4.87 12.79
N ASN A 34 15.03 -4.52 12.49
CA ASN A 34 13.92 -4.50 13.44
C ASN A 34 13.09 -5.80 13.45
N MET A 35 13.35 -6.76 12.56
CA MET A 35 12.63 -8.04 12.54
C MET A 35 13.01 -8.96 13.71
N GLY A 36 14.17 -8.75 14.33
CA GLY A 36 14.68 -9.58 15.42
C GLY A 36 15.22 -10.95 14.99
N PHE A 37 15.19 -11.25 13.68
CA PHE A 37 15.78 -12.46 13.10
C PHE A 37 16.39 -12.13 11.72
N PRO A 38 17.46 -12.84 11.32
CA PRO A 38 18.01 -12.70 9.97
C PRO A 38 17.03 -13.25 8.93
N MET A 39 16.94 -12.61 7.77
CA MET A 39 16.06 -13.06 6.69
C MET A 39 16.42 -14.49 6.25
N PRO A 40 15.50 -15.46 6.31
CA PRO A 40 15.79 -16.83 5.87
C PRO A 40 16.06 -16.91 4.37
N ARG A 41 16.85 -17.91 3.95
CA ARG A 41 17.22 -18.11 2.54
C ARG A 41 16.01 -18.29 1.61
N ASN A 42 14.95 -18.92 2.11
CA ASN A 42 13.72 -19.19 1.35
C ASN A 42 12.65 -18.09 1.53
N GLY A 43 13.02 -16.97 2.14
CA GLY A 43 12.11 -15.91 2.54
C GLY A 43 11.34 -16.23 3.82
N VAL A 44 10.44 -15.33 4.16
CA VAL A 44 9.56 -15.39 5.33
C VAL A 44 8.14 -15.01 4.91
N GLN A 45 7.15 -15.73 5.43
CA GLN A 45 5.75 -15.32 5.26
C GLN A 45 5.46 -14.13 6.15
N VAL A 46 4.92 -13.08 5.56
CA VAL A 46 4.47 -11.87 6.26
C VAL A 46 3.05 -11.54 5.83
N GLU A 47 2.31 -10.90 6.73
CA GLU A 47 0.99 -10.37 6.44
C GLU A 47 1.12 -8.96 5.85
N ILE A 48 0.36 -8.69 4.79
CA ILE A 48 0.02 -7.34 4.33
C ILE A 48 -1.44 -7.10 4.68
N LEU A 49 -1.68 -6.14 5.56
CA LEU A 49 -3.02 -5.69 5.92
C LEU A 49 -3.38 -4.47 5.06
N ASP A 50 -4.54 -4.55 4.45
CA ASP A 50 -5.04 -3.57 3.51
C ASP A 50 -6.51 -3.25 3.84
N ASN A 51 -6.71 -2.24 4.67
CA ASN A 51 -7.97 -2.01 5.39
C ASN A 51 -8.41 -3.29 6.12
N ASP A 52 -9.56 -3.86 5.73
CA ASP A 52 -10.11 -5.09 6.32
C ASP A 52 -9.62 -6.38 5.63
N LYS A 53 -8.81 -6.27 4.57
CA LYS A 53 -8.30 -7.42 3.82
C LYS A 53 -6.90 -7.79 4.29
N SER A 54 -6.67 -9.09 4.45
CA SER A 54 -5.37 -9.65 4.83
C SER A 54 -4.81 -10.51 3.70
N TYR A 55 -3.52 -10.32 3.41
CA TYR A 55 -2.80 -11.03 2.36
C TYR A 55 -1.51 -11.60 2.92
N TRP A 56 -1.35 -12.92 2.83
CA TRP A 56 -0.08 -13.58 3.13
C TRP A 56 0.81 -13.57 1.91
N VAL A 57 2.02 -13.05 2.09
CA VAL A 57 3.01 -12.95 1.02
C VAL A 57 4.35 -13.51 1.45
N ASN A 58 5.15 -13.96 0.49
CA ASN A 58 6.53 -14.37 0.77
C ASN A 58 7.50 -13.20 0.53
N LEU A 59 8.06 -12.67 1.62
CA LEU A 59 9.13 -11.67 1.58
C LEU A 59 10.48 -12.37 1.45
N ASN A 60 11.21 -12.06 0.39
CA ASN A 60 12.46 -12.72 0.05
C ASN A 60 13.62 -11.73 -0.01
N LYS A 61 14.81 -12.23 0.29
CA LYS A 61 16.08 -11.54 0.05
C LYS A 61 16.97 -12.43 -0.79
N HIS A 62 17.23 -12.01 -2.03
CA HIS A 62 18.20 -12.67 -2.90
C HIS A 62 19.40 -11.73 -3.11
N LYS A 63 20.56 -12.15 -2.62
CA LYS A 63 21.76 -11.30 -2.52
C LYS A 63 21.45 -10.01 -1.74
N SER A 64 21.38 -8.87 -2.42
CA SER A 64 21.06 -7.56 -1.85
C SER A 64 19.71 -6.99 -2.32
N THR A 65 18.90 -7.82 -2.99
CA THR A 65 17.59 -7.42 -3.51
C THR A 65 16.48 -8.02 -2.66
N TYR A 66 15.61 -7.17 -2.16
CA TYR A 66 14.41 -7.55 -1.41
C TYR A 66 13.21 -7.52 -2.36
N HIS A 67 12.35 -8.53 -2.26
CA HIS A 67 11.15 -8.57 -3.07
C HIS A 67 10.01 -9.33 -2.40
N ILE A 68 8.79 -8.96 -2.75
CA ILE A 68 7.57 -9.70 -2.39
C ILE A 68 7.17 -10.55 -3.59
N GLY A 69 7.19 -11.86 -3.40
CA GLY A 69 6.89 -12.85 -4.45
C GLY A 69 5.46 -13.35 -4.35
N SER A 70 5.30 -14.63 -3.99
CA SER A 70 3.98 -15.27 -3.82
C SER A 70 3.04 -14.41 -2.98
N GLY A 71 1.78 -14.35 -3.39
CA GLY A 71 0.74 -13.51 -2.79
C GLY A 71 0.62 -12.10 -3.36
N TRP A 72 1.70 -11.52 -3.92
CA TRP A 72 1.69 -10.15 -4.47
C TRP A 72 0.65 -9.96 -5.59
N LYS A 73 0.54 -10.93 -6.51
CA LYS A 73 -0.41 -10.88 -7.63
C LYS A 73 -1.85 -10.63 -7.14
N LYS A 74 -2.26 -11.26 -6.04
CA LYS A 74 -3.63 -11.10 -5.51
C LYS A 74 -3.90 -9.66 -5.07
N ILE A 75 -2.92 -9.01 -4.43
CA ILE A 75 -3.03 -7.61 -4.00
C ILE A 75 -3.15 -6.71 -5.23
N ARG A 76 -2.30 -6.94 -6.24
CA ARG A 76 -2.34 -6.19 -7.51
C ARG A 76 -3.70 -6.29 -8.19
N ASP A 77 -4.23 -7.50 -8.30
CA ASP A 77 -5.51 -7.75 -8.98
C ASP A 77 -6.69 -7.15 -8.18
N ASP A 78 -6.70 -7.32 -6.84
CA ASP A 78 -7.76 -6.79 -5.97
C ASP A 78 -7.78 -5.26 -5.89
N ARG A 79 -6.61 -4.61 -5.99
CA ARG A 79 -6.47 -3.15 -5.97
C ARG A 79 -6.47 -2.51 -7.35
N GLY A 80 -6.42 -3.30 -8.42
CA GLY A 80 -6.34 -2.81 -9.80
C GLY A 80 -5.09 -1.95 -10.07
N LEU A 81 -3.96 -2.31 -9.47
CA LEU A 81 -2.72 -1.52 -9.52
C LEU A 81 -2.15 -1.40 -10.94
N LYS A 82 -1.60 -0.23 -11.25
CA LYS A 82 -1.06 0.13 -12.57
C LYS A 82 0.34 0.72 -12.46
N THR A 83 1.08 0.67 -13.58
CA THR A 83 2.40 1.27 -13.68
C THR A 83 2.30 2.77 -13.40
N GLY A 84 3.16 3.29 -12.54
CA GLY A 84 3.12 4.68 -12.08
C GLY A 84 2.34 4.90 -10.78
N ASP A 85 1.55 3.93 -10.31
CA ASP A 85 0.92 4.02 -9.00
C ASP A 85 1.99 4.06 -7.90
N ILE A 86 1.72 4.84 -6.85
CA ILE A 86 2.59 4.95 -5.68
C ILE A 86 1.94 4.20 -4.54
N ILE A 87 2.58 3.10 -4.14
CA ILE A 87 2.17 2.33 -2.96
C ILE A 87 3.06 2.66 -1.77
N GLN A 88 2.49 2.46 -0.59
CA GLN A 88 3.17 2.58 0.68
C GLN A 88 3.00 1.30 1.49
N LEU A 89 4.09 0.83 2.07
CA LEU A 89 4.13 -0.30 2.98
C LEU A 89 4.77 0.15 4.29
N TYR A 90 3.99 0.20 5.37
CA TYR A 90 4.48 0.55 6.69
C TYR A 90 4.68 -0.70 7.53
N TRP A 91 5.92 -0.97 7.94
CA TRP A 91 6.22 -2.10 8.82
C TRP A 91 5.77 -1.80 10.25
N LYS A 92 4.81 -2.59 10.75
CA LYS A 92 4.30 -2.49 12.12
C LYS A 92 4.27 -3.87 12.78
N SER A 93 5.04 -4.02 13.84
CA SER A 93 5.21 -5.28 14.56
C SER A 93 5.75 -6.40 13.64
N THR A 94 4.87 -7.21 13.05
CA THR A 94 5.20 -8.36 12.21
C THR A 94 4.47 -8.35 10.86
N LYS A 95 3.82 -7.24 10.52
CA LYS A 95 3.02 -7.08 9.30
C LYS A 95 3.33 -5.76 8.59
N PHE A 96 3.03 -5.70 7.31
CA PHE A 96 2.95 -4.44 6.58
C PHE A 96 1.52 -3.91 6.60
N LEU A 97 1.36 -2.61 6.83
CA LEU A 97 0.14 -1.88 6.52
C LEU A 97 0.28 -1.30 5.12
N PHE A 98 -0.67 -1.62 4.25
CA PHE A 98 -0.72 -1.16 2.87
C PHE A 98 -1.55 0.13 2.77
N SER A 99 -1.04 1.08 2.00
CA SER A 99 -1.80 2.24 1.55
C SER A 99 -1.35 2.65 0.14
N MET A 100 -2.16 3.48 -0.52
CA MET A 100 -1.81 4.10 -1.80
C MET A 100 -1.77 5.61 -1.61
N CYS A 101 -0.82 6.29 -2.25
CA CYS A 101 -0.89 7.74 -2.34
C CYS A 101 -1.95 8.11 -3.39
N SER A 102 -2.98 8.84 -2.97
CA SER A 102 -3.90 9.48 -3.91
C SER A 102 -3.09 10.42 -4.80
N SER A 103 -3.07 10.16 -6.11
CA SER A 103 -2.60 11.18 -7.04
C SER A 103 -3.54 12.40 -6.94
N PRO A 104 -3.05 13.66 -6.97
CA PRO A 104 -3.91 14.84 -6.84
C PRO A 104 -4.95 15.06 -7.95
N LYS A 105 -5.25 14.06 -8.79
CA LYS A 105 -6.01 14.25 -10.03
C LYS A 105 -7.52 14.06 -9.93
N GLU A 106 -8.10 13.81 -8.75
CA GLU A 106 -9.56 13.58 -8.67
C GLU A 106 -10.22 14.03 -7.36
N GLU A 107 -9.72 15.10 -6.72
CA GLU A 107 -10.42 15.77 -5.62
C GLU A 107 -10.88 17.18 -6.01
N GLN A 108 -11.53 17.30 -7.18
CA GLN A 108 -12.31 18.49 -7.55
C GLN A 108 -13.51 18.11 -8.44
N ALA A 109 -14.49 17.38 -7.90
CA ALA A 109 -15.83 17.28 -8.51
C ALA A 109 -16.91 16.75 -7.56
N CYS A 110 -17.02 17.27 -6.33
CA CYS A 110 -18.30 17.25 -5.58
C CYS A 110 -18.60 18.66 -5.08
N GLN A 111 -18.96 19.50 -6.04
CA GLN A 111 -19.91 20.62 -5.98
C GLN A 111 -20.11 21.29 -4.61
N LYS A 112 -19.36 22.38 -4.46
CA LYS A 112 -19.86 23.59 -3.81
C LYS A 112 -20.87 24.25 -4.77
N GLY A 113 -22.11 24.43 -4.31
CA GLY A 113 -23.19 25.19 -4.94
C GLY A 113 -24.41 25.07 -4.03
N GLU A 114 -24.62 26.03 -3.10
CA GLU A 114 -25.61 27.13 -3.23
C GLU A 114 -27.06 26.58 -3.21
N SER A 115 -28.02 27.06 -2.44
CA SER A 115 -28.16 28.20 -1.54
C SER A 115 -29.46 28.04 -0.74
N SER A 116 -29.56 28.81 0.33
CA SER A 116 -30.73 29.10 1.17
C SER A 116 -32.04 29.44 0.42
N SER A 117 -33.17 28.86 0.85
CA SER A 117 -34.40 29.56 1.27
C SER A 117 -35.60 28.62 1.31
N SER A 118 -36.32 28.58 2.44
CA SER A 118 -37.78 28.77 2.50
C SER A 118 -38.28 28.71 3.95
N ASN A 119 -38.47 29.90 4.49
CA ASN A 119 -39.44 30.28 5.51
C ASN A 119 -40.87 29.84 5.15
N LYS A 120 -41.58 29.18 6.08
CA LYS A 120 -43.04 29.32 6.23
C LYS A 120 -43.47 29.22 7.70
N THR A 121 -44.04 30.32 8.15
CA THR A 121 -44.83 30.53 9.36
C THR A 121 -46.09 29.67 9.32
N MET A 122 -46.51 29.11 10.47
CA MET A 122 -47.91 28.80 10.73
C MET A 122 -48.17 29.03 12.21
N GLY A 123 -48.86 30.13 12.51
CA GLY A 123 -49.63 30.27 13.73
C GLY A 123 -51.09 30.16 13.34
N GLU A 124 -51.89 29.44 14.11
CA GLU A 124 -53.32 29.69 14.20
C GLU A 124 -53.82 29.30 15.58
N ARG A 125 -54.83 30.07 16.01
CA ARG A 125 -55.51 30.04 17.29
C ARG A 125 -56.56 28.94 17.34
#